data_AF-B6HTR7-F1
#
_entry.id   AF-B6HTR7-F1
#
_cell.length_a   1.000
_cell.length_b   1.000
_cell.length_c   1.000
_cell.angle_alpha   90.00
_cell.angle_beta   90.00
_cell.angle_gamma   90.00
#
_symmetry.space_group_name_H-M   'P 1'
#
loop_
_entity.id
_entity.type
_entity.pdbx_description
1 polymer ?
#
loop_
_entity_poly.entity_id
_entity_poly.type
_entity_poly.pdbx_seq_one_letter_code
_entity_poly.pdbx_strand_id
1 'polypeptide(L)'
;MALPLQELISPPQEDNPTAQETSLPHDEISLPHREETSLSKEEASPPEEETLSRQHRAPIHAPIVRVAAKALVEKNIPIVEYGEQIQWRYGDPVVLLRVEWAVPDELLSLASEILSGQGFPSVPLPTGVAYNGEWYRGCIIHRLGERCPVYLYPLSFVGLELQDTCEVTSTFDHTLKILTPKPSKYMVSLLRHLLNHPLDESFTLRVKDDLLSFMCFYILREKPLNTKDGECDDDENEEDYQNRVGEAVREMETWDWGPGEKDYLRISESILRDCRTMDQLTSC
;
A
#
# COMPACT_ATOMS: atom_id res chain seq x y z
N MET A 1 15.05 3.27 -52.82
CA MET A 1 16.34 3.98 -52.69
C MET A 1 16.86 3.67 -51.29
N ALA A 2 17.53 2.55 -51.04
CA ALA A 2 18.95 2.24 -51.31
C ALA A 2 19.94 3.19 -50.59
N LEU A 3 20.31 2.79 -49.35
CA LEU A 3 21.63 2.76 -48.66
C LEU A 3 22.80 3.65 -49.19
N PRO A 4 23.77 4.11 -48.34
CA PRO A 4 24.65 3.17 -47.61
C PRO A 4 25.29 3.56 -46.25
N LEU A 5 25.72 2.47 -45.58
CA LEU A 5 26.74 2.36 -44.54
C LEU A 5 28.12 2.83 -45.03
N GLN A 6 28.93 3.40 -44.12
CA GLN A 6 30.38 3.26 -44.14
C GLN A 6 30.91 3.00 -42.72
N GLU A 7 31.54 1.85 -42.57
CA GLU A 7 32.55 1.53 -41.54
C GLU A 7 33.77 2.46 -41.71
N LEU A 8 34.60 2.60 -40.65
CA LEU A 8 36.03 2.20 -40.70
C LEU A 8 36.84 2.66 -39.47
N ILE A 9 37.49 1.67 -38.83
CA ILE A 9 38.86 1.67 -38.25
C ILE A 9 39.06 2.03 -36.76
N SER A 10 39.47 1.00 -36.00
CA SER A 10 40.30 1.02 -34.76
C SER A 10 41.78 0.72 -35.11
N PRO A 11 42.77 0.62 -34.18
CA PRO A 11 43.15 1.38 -32.97
C PRO A 11 44.66 1.83 -33.05
N PRO A 12 45.40 2.08 -31.95
CA PRO A 12 46.25 0.99 -31.42
C PRO A 12 46.42 0.90 -29.88
N GLN A 13 46.97 -0.24 -29.46
CA GLN A 13 47.36 -0.71 -28.13
C GLN A 13 48.65 -0.08 -27.56
N GLU A 14 48.90 -0.36 -26.27
CA GLU A 14 50.16 -0.62 -25.53
C GLU A 14 50.10 0.10 -24.16
N ASP A 15 50.45 -0.43 -23.00
CA ASP A 15 51.18 -1.64 -22.61
C ASP A 15 50.95 -1.93 -21.11
N ASN A 16 51.04 -3.20 -20.72
CA ASN A 16 51.18 -3.66 -19.32
C ASN A 16 52.63 -3.50 -18.85
N PRO A 17 52.88 -3.44 -17.52
CA PRO A 17 53.58 -4.61 -16.94
C PRO A 17 53.16 -5.01 -15.52
N THR A 18 53.29 -6.32 -15.31
CA THR A 18 53.14 -7.16 -14.12
C THR A 18 54.31 -7.03 -13.13
N ALA A 19 54.03 -7.24 -11.82
CA ALA A 19 54.86 -7.92 -10.78
C ALA A 19 54.40 -7.43 -9.38
N GLN A 20 54.39 -8.16 -8.26
CA GLN A 20 54.78 -9.52 -7.89
C GLN A 20 54.20 -9.80 -6.47
N GLU A 21 54.11 -11.08 -6.14
CA GLU A 21 53.69 -11.66 -4.85
C GLU A 21 54.51 -11.19 -3.64
N THR A 22 53.89 -11.18 -2.45
CA THR A 22 54.52 -11.65 -1.21
C THR A 22 53.48 -12.17 -0.22
N SER A 23 53.86 -13.27 0.42
CA SER A 23 53.13 -14.20 1.27
C SER A 23 53.16 -13.86 2.77
N LEU A 24 52.03 -14.08 3.47
CA LEU A 24 51.77 -14.76 4.78
C LEU A 24 52.62 -14.41 6.05
N PRO A 25 52.06 -14.47 7.30
CA PRO A 25 51.52 -15.72 7.86
C PRO A 25 50.25 -15.66 8.75
N HIS A 26 49.67 -16.85 8.86
CA HIS A 26 48.76 -17.32 9.91
C HIS A 26 49.42 -17.26 11.29
N ASP A 27 48.64 -16.90 12.31
CA ASP A 27 48.84 -17.41 13.67
C ASP A 27 47.51 -17.95 14.20
N GLU A 28 47.48 -19.28 14.33
CA GLU A 28 46.58 -20.03 15.21
C GLU A 28 46.90 -19.67 16.66
N ILE A 29 45.88 -19.37 17.46
CA ILE A 29 45.96 -19.52 18.91
C ILE A 29 44.77 -20.34 19.38
N SER A 30 45.10 -21.54 19.83
CA SER A 30 44.24 -22.54 20.45
C SER A 30 43.57 -22.04 21.74
N LEU A 31 42.29 -22.40 21.88
CA LEU A 31 41.58 -22.48 23.16
C LEU A 31 42.15 -23.63 24.02
N PRO A 32 41.99 -23.56 25.35
CA PRO A 32 41.23 -24.63 25.97
C PRO A 32 40.25 -24.20 27.08
N HIS A 33 39.14 -24.94 27.07
CA HIS A 33 38.27 -25.38 28.16
C HIS A 33 37.80 -24.38 29.23
N ARG A 34 36.48 -24.14 29.23
CA ARG A 34 35.73 -23.94 30.47
C ARG A 34 34.41 -24.69 30.45
N GLU A 35 34.19 -25.39 31.56
CA GLU A 35 33.13 -26.33 31.87
C GLU A 35 31.72 -25.73 31.80
N GLU A 36 30.76 -26.60 31.50
CA GLU A 36 29.32 -26.37 31.60
C GLU A 36 28.91 -26.08 33.05
N THR A 37 28.05 -25.08 33.25
CA THR A 37 27.00 -25.16 34.27
C THR A 37 25.82 -24.22 33.92
N SER A 38 24.70 -24.89 33.67
CA SER A 38 23.28 -24.52 33.66
C SER A 38 22.74 -23.20 34.25
N LEU A 39 21.59 -22.80 33.67
CA LEU A 39 20.45 -22.01 34.21
C LEU A 39 20.69 -20.50 34.33
N SER A 40 19.96 -19.62 33.63
CA SER A 40 18.50 -19.53 33.55
C SER A 40 18.06 -18.76 32.29
N LYS A 41 16.89 -19.13 31.74
CA LYS A 41 16.14 -18.39 30.72
C LYS A 41 15.82 -16.98 31.24
N GLU A 42 16.33 -15.96 30.58
CA GLU A 42 15.82 -14.59 30.68
C GLU A 42 15.37 -14.18 29.27
N GLU A 43 14.08 -13.83 29.16
CA GLU A 43 13.41 -13.42 27.93
C GLU A 43 14.11 -12.19 27.33
N ALA A 44 14.86 -12.39 26.25
CA ALA A 44 15.27 -11.31 25.38
C ALA A 44 14.05 -10.87 24.56
N SER A 45 13.39 -9.83 25.03
CA SER A 45 12.45 -9.02 24.25
C SER A 45 13.20 -8.36 23.08
N PRO A 46 12.60 -8.26 21.88
CA PRO A 46 13.21 -7.50 20.79
C PRO A 46 13.23 -6.00 21.13
N PRO A 47 14.23 -5.24 20.66
CA PRO A 47 14.45 -3.86 21.09
C PRO A 47 13.32 -2.94 20.59
N GLU A 48 12.56 -2.37 21.53
CA GLU A 48 11.45 -1.44 21.31
C GLU A 48 11.89 -0.01 20.91
N GLU A 49 13.13 0.23 20.47
CA GLU A 49 13.69 1.60 20.41
C GLU A 49 14.06 2.17 19.03
N GLU A 50 13.78 1.50 17.90
CA GLU A 50 14.06 2.07 16.56
C GLU A 50 12.83 2.49 15.72
N THR A 51 11.61 2.25 16.20
CA THR A 51 10.38 2.63 15.47
C THR A 51 9.91 4.07 15.68
N LEU A 52 10.57 4.85 16.55
CA LEU A 52 10.10 6.19 16.95
C LEU A 52 10.66 7.36 16.11
N SER A 53 11.59 7.13 15.18
CA SER A 53 12.30 8.22 14.45
C SER A 53 11.94 8.40 12.98
N ARG A 54 10.80 7.89 12.50
CA ARG A 54 10.17 8.45 11.29
C ARG A 54 9.21 9.55 11.71
N GLN A 55 9.72 10.78 11.79
CA GLN A 55 8.90 11.99 11.81
C GLN A 55 8.06 12.02 10.52
N HIS A 56 6.92 11.34 10.54
CA HIS A 56 5.84 11.54 9.59
C HIS A 56 5.40 13.00 9.77
N ARG A 57 5.81 13.88 8.85
CA ARG A 57 5.17 15.19 8.74
C ARG A 57 3.67 14.91 8.61
N ALA A 58 2.89 15.42 9.57
CA ALA A 58 1.44 15.30 9.49
C ALA A 58 0.99 15.79 8.10
N PRO A 59 0.08 15.08 7.42
CA PRO A 59 -0.40 15.47 6.11
C PRO A 59 -0.85 16.94 6.13
N ILE A 60 -0.58 17.69 5.06
CA ILE A 60 -0.85 19.15 4.98
C ILE A 60 -2.32 19.47 5.30
N HIS A 61 -3.23 18.53 5.06
CA HIS A 61 -4.67 18.66 5.28
C HIS A 61 -5.16 18.17 6.66
N ALA A 62 -4.27 17.67 7.53
CA ALA A 62 -4.65 17.03 8.78
C ALA A 62 -5.60 17.85 9.68
N PRO A 63 -5.44 19.18 9.86
CA PRO A 63 -6.31 19.93 10.75
C PRO A 63 -7.78 19.97 10.33
N ILE A 64 -8.08 20.14 9.04
CA ILE A 64 -9.46 20.27 8.55
C ILE A 64 -10.14 18.91 8.42
N VAL A 65 -9.39 17.90 7.98
CA VAL A 65 -9.85 16.50 7.89
C VAL A 65 -10.21 15.97 9.27
N ARG A 66 -9.39 16.30 10.29
CA ARG A 66 -9.69 15.99 11.70
C ARG A 66 -11.03 16.55 12.15
N VAL A 67 -11.34 17.81 11.83
CA VAL A 67 -12.62 18.43 12.25
C VAL A 67 -13.80 17.69 11.63
N ALA A 68 -13.72 17.37 10.34
CA ALA A 68 -14.75 16.60 9.64
C ALA A 68 -14.92 15.19 10.21
N ALA A 69 -13.81 14.45 10.40
CA ALA A 69 -13.85 13.10 10.96
C ALA A 69 -14.43 13.08 12.38
N LYS A 70 -13.99 14.03 13.23
CA LYS A 70 -14.51 14.19 14.59
C LYS A 70 -16.01 14.48 14.61
N ALA A 71 -16.50 15.35 13.74
CA ALA A 71 -17.93 15.66 13.66
C ALA A 71 -18.79 14.44 13.32
N LEU A 72 -18.30 13.56 12.45
CA LEU A 72 -18.97 12.31 12.10
C LEU A 72 -18.93 11.31 13.27
N VAL A 73 -17.77 11.11 13.89
CA VAL A 73 -17.62 10.19 15.05
C VAL A 73 -18.44 10.64 16.26
N GLU A 74 -18.48 11.94 16.58
CA GLU A 74 -19.30 12.49 17.67
C GLU A 74 -20.81 12.28 17.47
N LYS A 75 -21.23 12.03 16.23
CA LYS A 75 -22.60 11.66 15.86
C LYS A 75 -22.81 10.16 15.71
N ASN A 76 -21.83 9.35 16.15
CA ASN A 76 -21.82 7.90 16.04
C ASN A 76 -21.93 7.40 14.60
N ILE A 77 -21.38 8.14 13.64
CA ILE A 77 -21.22 7.65 12.27
C ILE A 77 -19.90 6.86 12.21
N PRO A 78 -19.93 5.54 11.99
CA PRO A 78 -18.71 4.77 11.80
C PRO A 78 -18.10 5.15 10.44
N ILE A 79 -16.81 5.50 10.47
CA ILE A 79 -16.04 5.89 9.29
C ILE A 79 -14.98 4.83 9.06
N VAL A 80 -14.93 4.29 7.85
CA VAL A 80 -13.92 3.33 7.40
C VAL A 80 -12.98 4.03 6.44
N GLU A 81 -11.68 4.07 6.73
CA GLU A 81 -10.69 4.56 5.76
C GLU A 81 -10.68 3.69 4.49
N TYR A 82 -10.40 4.31 3.35
CA TYR A 82 -10.27 3.61 2.07
C TYR A 82 -9.22 4.29 1.16
N GLY A 83 -8.81 3.62 0.08
CA GLY A 83 -7.92 4.18 -0.95
C GLY A 83 -6.54 4.58 -0.42
N GLU A 84 -6.08 5.79 -0.75
CA GLU A 84 -4.73 6.30 -0.42
C GLU A 84 -4.41 6.24 1.08
N GLN A 85 -5.42 6.34 1.96
CA GLN A 85 -5.21 6.22 3.42
C GLN A 85 -4.75 4.81 3.82
N ILE A 86 -5.20 3.79 3.10
CA ILE A 86 -4.79 2.39 3.31
C ILE A 86 -3.35 2.19 2.84
N GLN A 87 -3.00 2.74 1.68
CA GLN A 87 -1.64 2.70 1.14
C GLN A 87 -0.65 3.36 2.12
N TRP A 88 -0.98 4.57 2.58
CA TRP A 88 -0.18 5.30 3.57
C TRP A 88 0.01 4.51 4.86
N ARG A 89 -1.07 3.87 5.37
CA ARG A 89 -1.02 3.05 6.58
C ARG A 89 -0.05 1.89 6.47
N TYR A 90 0.11 1.34 5.27
CA TYR A 90 0.99 0.21 5.01
C TYR A 90 2.37 0.60 4.48
N GLY A 91 2.70 1.90 4.53
CA GLY A 91 4.05 2.38 4.27
C GLY A 91 4.31 2.81 2.84
N ASP A 92 3.30 2.81 1.96
CA ASP A 92 3.43 3.40 0.62
C ASP A 92 3.72 4.91 0.76
N PRO A 93 4.78 5.44 0.14
CA PRO A 93 5.15 6.86 0.19
C PRO A 93 4.19 7.78 -0.60
N VAL A 94 2.88 7.54 -0.55
CA VAL A 94 1.86 8.38 -1.21
C VAL A 94 1.70 9.72 -0.52
N VAL A 95 1.46 10.77 -1.30
CA VAL A 95 0.96 12.04 -0.76
C VAL A 95 -0.55 11.90 -0.63
N LEU A 96 -1.09 11.96 0.59
CA LEU A 96 -2.53 11.89 0.86
C LEU A 96 -3.26 13.11 0.28
N LEU A 97 -3.62 13.04 -1.00
CA LEU A 97 -4.35 14.07 -1.73
C LEU A 97 -5.85 13.79 -1.71
N ARG A 98 -6.24 12.51 -1.61
CA ARG A 98 -7.63 12.07 -1.51
C ARG A 98 -7.91 11.54 -0.11
N VAL A 99 -8.95 12.08 0.52
CA VAL A 99 -9.48 11.55 1.77
C VAL A 99 -10.74 10.79 1.45
N GLU A 100 -10.72 9.48 1.68
CA GLU A 100 -11.74 8.57 1.21
C GLU A 100 -12.27 7.74 2.37
N TRP A 101 -13.56 7.89 2.60
CA TRP A 101 -14.27 7.29 3.72
C TRP A 101 -15.43 6.47 3.20
N ALA A 102 -15.48 5.20 3.58
CA ALA A 102 -16.69 4.41 3.46
C ALA A 102 -17.53 4.52 4.74
N VAL A 103 -18.84 4.65 4.57
CA VAL A 103 -19.82 4.76 5.65
C VAL A 103 -20.99 3.80 5.38
N PRO A 104 -21.71 3.33 6.40
CA PRO A 104 -22.92 2.54 6.18
C PRO A 104 -23.90 3.25 5.27
N ASP A 105 -24.44 2.51 4.32
CA ASP A 105 -25.31 3.01 3.25
C ASP A 105 -26.48 3.83 3.81
N GLU A 106 -27.11 3.33 4.87
CA GLU A 106 -28.23 3.97 5.56
C GLU A 106 -27.85 5.26 6.29
N LEU A 107 -26.55 5.46 6.57
CA LEU A 107 -26.01 6.64 7.24
C LEU A 107 -25.37 7.63 6.25
N LEU A 108 -25.22 7.29 4.98
CA LEU A 108 -24.53 8.12 3.99
C LEU A 108 -25.14 9.52 3.86
N SER A 109 -26.48 9.60 3.81
CA SER A 109 -27.18 10.90 3.73
C SER A 109 -26.96 11.74 4.99
N LEU A 110 -27.07 11.11 6.17
CA LEU A 110 -26.84 11.78 7.45
C LEU A 110 -25.39 12.26 7.60
N ALA A 111 -24.41 11.46 7.16
CA ALA A 111 -23.00 11.84 7.16
C ALA A 111 -22.76 13.10 6.31
N SER A 112 -23.33 13.13 5.10
CA SER A 112 -23.28 14.31 4.22
C SER A 112 -23.93 15.56 4.84
N GLU A 113 -25.08 15.40 5.49
CA GLU A 113 -25.75 16.49 6.21
C GLU A 113 -24.90 17.03 7.36
N ILE A 114 -24.26 16.15 8.14
CA ILE A 114 -23.36 16.53 9.24
C ILE A 114 -22.18 17.35 8.71
N LEU A 115 -21.51 16.88 7.65
CA LEU A 115 -20.40 17.61 7.05
C LEU A 115 -20.84 18.97 6.49
N SER A 116 -22.00 19.03 5.83
CA SER A 116 -22.57 20.29 5.35
C SER A 116 -22.87 21.25 6.50
N GLY A 117 -23.41 20.75 7.60
CA GLY A 117 -23.67 21.52 8.83
C GLY A 117 -22.41 22.05 9.51
N GLN A 118 -21.25 21.41 9.30
CA GLN A 118 -19.93 21.89 9.74
C GLN A 118 -19.30 22.91 8.78
N GLY A 119 -20.01 23.33 7.75
CA GLY A 119 -19.50 24.27 6.75
C GLY A 119 -18.65 23.62 5.66
N PHE A 120 -18.72 22.29 5.49
CA PHE A 120 -18.10 21.57 4.39
C PHE A 120 -19.16 21.23 3.33
N PRO A 121 -19.44 22.13 2.37
CA PRO A 121 -20.53 21.93 1.42
C PRO A 121 -20.27 20.71 0.54
N SER A 122 -21.34 19.97 0.25
CA SER A 122 -21.35 18.99 -0.82
C SER A 122 -21.14 19.70 -2.16
N VAL A 123 -20.32 19.13 -3.04
CA VAL A 123 -20.04 19.69 -4.37
C VAL A 123 -20.61 18.79 -5.46
N PRO A 124 -21.18 19.37 -6.53
CA PRO A 124 -21.62 18.59 -7.68
C PRO A 124 -20.43 17.87 -8.32
N LEU A 125 -20.71 16.77 -9.02
CA LEU A 125 -19.68 16.07 -9.77
C LEU A 125 -18.98 17.06 -10.72
N PRO A 126 -17.63 17.13 -10.70
CA PRO A 126 -16.92 18.02 -11.58
C PRO A 126 -17.19 17.66 -13.04
N THR A 127 -17.63 18.65 -13.82
CA THR A 127 -17.96 18.47 -15.24
C THR A 127 -16.68 18.18 -16.02
N GLY A 128 -16.65 17.09 -16.78
CA GLY A 128 -15.55 16.78 -17.72
C GLY A 128 -14.43 15.92 -17.15
N VAL A 129 -14.56 15.34 -15.95
CA VAL A 129 -13.58 14.39 -15.42
C VAL A 129 -13.94 12.98 -15.87
N ALA A 130 -13.58 12.63 -17.10
CA ALA A 130 -13.67 11.25 -17.60
C ALA A 130 -12.75 10.28 -16.83
N TYR A 131 -11.76 10.80 -16.09
CA TYR A 131 -10.65 10.02 -15.54
C TYR A 131 -10.95 9.17 -14.29
N ASN A 132 -12.00 9.46 -13.50
CA ASN A 132 -12.35 8.60 -12.34
C ASN A 132 -13.79 8.06 -12.42
N GLY A 133 -14.34 7.98 -13.64
CA GLY A 133 -15.55 7.22 -14.01
C GLY A 133 -16.61 7.04 -12.91
N GLU A 134 -16.89 5.78 -12.58
CA GLU A 134 -17.91 5.37 -11.62
C GLU A 134 -17.57 5.72 -10.16
N TRP A 135 -16.29 5.89 -9.80
CA TRP A 135 -15.88 6.31 -8.45
C TRP A 135 -16.50 7.66 -8.07
N TYR A 136 -16.49 8.64 -8.99
CA TYR A 136 -17.16 9.92 -8.71
C TYR A 136 -18.68 9.81 -8.63
N ARG A 137 -19.29 8.85 -9.32
CA ARG A 137 -20.75 8.64 -9.31
C ARG A 137 -21.20 7.87 -8.07
N GLY A 138 -20.33 7.03 -7.51
CA GLY A 138 -20.59 6.20 -6.34
C GLY A 138 -20.41 6.92 -5.00
N CYS A 139 -20.02 8.20 -4.98
CA CYS A 139 -19.78 8.94 -3.74
C CYS A 139 -20.48 10.29 -3.65
N ILE A 140 -20.55 10.80 -2.41
CA ILE A 140 -20.84 12.20 -2.12
C ILE A 140 -19.52 12.91 -1.84
N ILE A 141 -19.24 13.98 -2.57
CA ILE A 141 -18.00 14.75 -2.44
C ILE A 141 -18.25 15.98 -1.58
N HIS A 142 -17.44 16.17 -0.54
CA HIS A 142 -17.42 17.39 0.28
C HIS A 142 -16.13 18.15 0.09
N ARG A 143 -16.24 19.48 -0.01
CA ARG A 143 -15.06 20.35 -0.11
C ARG A 143 -14.59 20.76 1.29
N LEU A 144 -13.46 20.22 1.74
CA LEU A 144 -12.77 20.68 2.95
C LEU A 144 -11.70 21.71 2.55
N GLY A 145 -12.04 22.98 2.68
CA GLY A 145 -11.15 24.08 2.27
C GLY A 145 -10.92 24.11 0.75
N GLU A 146 -9.81 24.68 0.30
CA GLU A 146 -9.59 24.90 -1.14
C GLU A 146 -9.11 23.67 -1.91
N ARG A 147 -8.46 22.71 -1.25
CA ARG A 147 -7.69 21.65 -1.93
C ARG A 147 -7.88 20.23 -1.40
N CYS A 148 -8.73 20.01 -0.40
CA CYS A 148 -8.92 18.70 0.19
C CYS A 148 -10.38 18.25 0.03
N PRO A 149 -10.73 17.55 -1.05
CA PRO A 149 -12.03 16.90 -1.12
C PRO A 149 -12.06 15.67 -0.20
N VAL A 150 -13.18 15.47 0.49
CA VAL A 150 -13.53 14.20 1.14
C VAL A 150 -14.54 13.48 0.27
N TYR A 151 -14.30 12.20 0.04
CA TYR A 151 -15.18 11.30 -0.70
C TYR A 151 -15.88 10.37 0.28
N LEU A 152 -17.22 10.46 0.34
CA LEU A 152 -18.05 9.54 1.13
C LEU A 152 -18.62 8.48 0.21
N TYR A 153 -18.14 7.25 0.34
CA TYR A 153 -18.67 6.08 -0.35
C TYR A 153 -19.65 5.31 0.56
N PRO A 154 -20.73 4.74 0.02
CA PRO A 154 -21.45 3.68 0.72
C PRO A 154 -20.55 2.47 0.88
N LEU A 155 -20.69 1.75 2.01
CA LEU A 155 -19.94 0.53 2.27
C LEU A 155 -20.20 -0.55 1.22
N SER A 156 -21.44 -0.67 0.76
CA SER A 156 -21.80 -1.61 -0.30
C SER A 156 -21.09 -1.32 -1.63
N PHE A 157 -20.87 -0.04 -1.94
CA PHE A 157 -20.18 0.37 -3.16
C PHE A 157 -18.73 -0.11 -3.14
N VAL A 158 -18.03 0.05 -2.02
CA VAL A 158 -16.67 -0.49 -1.88
C VAL A 158 -16.66 -2.00 -1.58
N GLY A 159 -17.80 -2.68 -1.59
CA GLY A 159 -17.89 -4.12 -1.39
C GLY A 159 -17.46 -4.61 0.01
N LEU A 160 -17.65 -3.78 1.03
CA LEU A 160 -17.30 -4.06 2.42
C LEU A 160 -18.52 -4.00 3.35
N GLU A 161 -18.45 -4.70 4.46
CA GLU A 161 -19.37 -4.56 5.60
C GLU A 161 -18.63 -4.05 6.85
N LEU A 162 -19.34 -3.54 7.85
CA LEU A 162 -18.67 -3.08 9.09
C LEU A 162 -17.89 -4.21 9.79
N GLN A 163 -18.36 -5.44 9.73
CA GLN A 163 -17.67 -6.61 10.31
C GLN A 163 -16.36 -6.97 9.59
N ASP A 164 -16.17 -6.46 8.37
CA ASP A 164 -14.94 -6.62 7.59
C ASP A 164 -13.83 -5.67 8.05
N THR A 165 -14.09 -4.84 9.06
CA THR A 165 -13.17 -3.79 9.52
C THR A 165 -12.58 -4.09 10.90
N CYS A 166 -11.53 -3.36 11.25
CA CYS A 166 -10.98 -3.29 12.60
C CYS A 166 -10.75 -1.84 13.02
N GLU A 167 -10.77 -1.60 14.34
CA GLU A 167 -10.53 -0.28 14.90
C GLU A 167 -9.04 0.09 14.82
N VAL A 168 -8.77 1.30 14.37
CA VAL A 168 -7.44 1.89 14.29
C VAL A 168 -7.45 3.34 14.76
N THR A 169 -6.26 3.84 15.06
CA THR A 169 -6.06 5.28 15.24
C THR A 169 -6.12 5.98 13.87
N SER A 170 -6.84 7.10 13.80
CA SER A 170 -7.01 7.87 12.57
C SER A 170 -5.69 8.39 12.01
N THR A 171 -5.54 8.32 10.69
CA THR A 171 -4.38 8.85 9.98
C THR A 171 -4.18 10.36 10.18
N PHE A 172 -5.25 11.10 10.46
CA PHE A 172 -5.23 12.57 10.60
C PHE A 172 -5.39 13.07 12.04
N ASP A 173 -5.73 12.19 12.99
CA ASP A 173 -5.88 12.52 14.41
C ASP A 173 -5.59 11.31 15.32
N HIS A 174 -4.48 11.36 16.04
CA HIS A 174 -4.08 10.28 16.94
C HIS A 174 -5.01 10.08 18.15
N THR A 175 -5.90 11.04 18.43
CA THR A 175 -6.90 10.95 19.50
C THR A 175 -8.21 10.30 19.04
N LEU A 176 -8.39 10.11 17.74
CA LEU A 176 -9.61 9.58 17.15
C LEU A 176 -9.46 8.11 16.79
N LYS A 177 -10.43 7.30 17.23
CA LYS A 177 -10.60 5.91 16.79
C LYS A 177 -11.57 5.86 15.62
N ILE A 178 -11.15 5.20 14.55
CA ILE A 178 -11.93 4.99 13.33
C ILE A 178 -11.72 3.55 12.85
N LEU A 179 -12.33 3.18 11.73
CA LEU A 179 -12.23 1.84 11.18
C LEU A 179 -11.31 1.81 9.96
N THR A 180 -10.71 0.66 9.70
CA THR A 180 -10.01 0.33 8.46
C THR A 180 -10.39 -1.09 8.05
N PRO A 181 -10.50 -1.43 6.75
CA PRO A 181 -10.77 -2.79 6.34
C PRO A 181 -9.67 -3.73 6.83
N LYS A 182 -10.07 -4.96 7.19
CA LYS A 182 -9.13 -6.06 7.39
C LYS A 182 -8.41 -6.32 6.06
N PRO A 183 -7.11 -6.66 6.08
CA PRO A 183 -6.30 -6.86 4.88
C PRO A 183 -6.95 -7.75 3.82
N SER A 184 -7.43 -8.93 4.22
CA SER A 184 -8.09 -9.88 3.30
C SER A 184 -9.34 -9.31 2.66
N LYS A 185 -10.13 -8.54 3.43
CA LYS A 185 -11.38 -7.95 2.96
C LYS A 185 -11.13 -6.75 2.04
N TYR A 186 -10.08 -5.98 2.29
CA TYR A 186 -9.62 -4.94 1.37
C TYR A 186 -9.19 -5.54 0.02
N MET A 187 -8.41 -6.63 0.06
CA MET A 187 -7.99 -7.33 -1.16
C MET A 187 -9.18 -7.88 -1.95
N VAL A 188 -10.13 -8.54 -1.27
CA VAL A 188 -11.37 -9.03 -1.89
C VAL A 188 -12.20 -7.89 -2.47
N SER A 189 -12.29 -6.74 -1.78
CA SER A 189 -12.95 -5.53 -2.27
C SER A 189 -12.35 -5.08 -3.61
N LEU A 190 -11.02 -4.96 -3.71
CA LEU A 190 -10.35 -4.57 -4.95
C LEU A 190 -10.56 -5.60 -6.07
N LEU A 191 -10.41 -6.90 -5.78
CA LEU A 191 -10.63 -7.96 -6.77
C LEU A 191 -12.07 -7.98 -7.30
N ARG A 192 -13.06 -7.78 -6.43
CA ARG A 192 -14.47 -7.69 -6.86
C ARG A 192 -14.70 -6.53 -7.82
N HIS A 193 -14.08 -5.37 -7.58
CA HIS A 193 -14.17 -4.25 -8.51
C HIS A 193 -13.54 -4.58 -9.87
N LEU A 194 -12.38 -5.23 -9.90
CA LEU A 194 -11.74 -5.63 -11.17
C LEU A 194 -12.62 -6.63 -11.94
N LEU A 195 -13.20 -7.61 -11.25
CA LEU A 195 -14.01 -8.66 -11.86
C LEU A 195 -15.38 -8.16 -12.35
N ASN A 196 -15.97 -7.18 -11.66
CA ASN A 196 -17.29 -6.65 -12.01
C ASN A 196 -17.23 -5.52 -13.05
N HIS A 197 -16.07 -4.89 -13.25
CA HIS A 197 -15.89 -3.74 -14.15
C HIS A 197 -14.73 -3.93 -15.14
N PRO A 198 -14.75 -4.98 -16.00
CA PRO A 198 -13.62 -5.30 -16.89
C PRO A 198 -13.37 -4.27 -18.02
N LEU A 199 -14.36 -3.44 -18.39
CA LEU A 199 -14.32 -2.60 -19.60
C LEU A 199 -14.16 -1.09 -19.36
N ASP A 200 -14.18 -0.61 -18.11
CA ASP A 200 -13.96 0.82 -17.81
C ASP A 200 -12.49 1.07 -17.47
N GLU A 201 -11.67 1.33 -18.49
CA GLU A 201 -10.21 1.54 -18.36
C GLU A 201 -9.84 2.52 -17.24
N SER A 202 -10.65 3.57 -17.03
CA SER A 202 -10.38 4.60 -16.03
C SER A 202 -10.67 4.12 -14.60
N PHE A 203 -11.76 3.39 -14.43
CA PHE A 203 -12.16 2.79 -13.17
C PHE A 203 -11.19 1.69 -12.75
N THR A 204 -10.85 0.83 -13.70
CA THR A 204 -9.95 -0.31 -13.51
C THR A 204 -8.54 0.14 -13.17
N LEU A 205 -8.00 1.18 -13.83
CA LEU A 205 -6.64 1.66 -13.59
C LEU A 205 -6.39 2.01 -12.12
N ARG A 206 -7.30 2.77 -11.51
CA ARG A 206 -7.22 3.11 -10.09
C ARG A 206 -7.19 1.85 -9.21
N VAL A 207 -8.08 0.90 -9.46
CA VAL A 207 -8.16 -0.33 -8.65
C VAL A 207 -6.91 -1.17 -8.82
N LYS A 208 -6.32 -1.21 -10.02
CA LYS A 208 -5.04 -1.85 -10.29
C LYS A 208 -3.91 -1.18 -9.51
N ASP A 209 -3.81 0.14 -9.54
CA ASP A 209 -2.81 0.90 -8.79
C ASP A 209 -2.96 0.64 -7.28
N ASP A 210 -4.19 0.68 -6.75
CA ASP A 210 -4.48 0.42 -5.34
C ASP A 210 -4.12 -1.03 -4.94
N LEU A 211 -4.36 -2.00 -5.82
CA LEU A 211 -4.03 -3.41 -5.59
C LEU A 211 -2.53 -3.68 -5.66
N LEU A 212 -1.83 -3.08 -6.63
CA LEU A 212 -0.38 -3.19 -6.76
C LEU A 212 0.32 -2.59 -5.54
N SER A 213 -0.07 -1.37 -5.15
CA SER A 213 0.46 -0.73 -3.95
C SER A 213 0.26 -1.60 -2.70
N PHE A 214 -0.96 -2.14 -2.53
CA PHE A 214 -1.25 -3.03 -1.40
C PHE A 214 -0.39 -4.30 -1.44
N MET A 215 -0.17 -4.91 -2.60
CA MET A 215 0.70 -6.08 -2.73
C MET A 215 2.16 -5.75 -2.40
N CYS A 216 2.71 -4.67 -2.96
CA CYS A 216 4.11 -4.29 -2.74
C CYS A 216 4.38 -3.94 -1.27
N PHE A 217 3.61 -3.01 -0.69
CA PHE A 217 3.95 -2.44 0.62
C PHE A 217 3.37 -3.22 1.80
N TYR A 218 2.17 -3.80 1.67
CA TYR A 218 1.58 -4.57 2.76
C TYR A 218 2.00 -6.03 2.72
N ILE A 219 1.81 -6.69 1.57
CA ILE A 219 1.99 -8.15 1.45
C ILE A 219 3.48 -8.51 1.33
N LEU A 220 4.19 -7.89 0.37
CA LEU A 220 5.62 -8.13 0.15
C LEU A 220 6.52 -7.33 1.10
N ARG A 221 5.96 -6.37 1.84
CA ARG A 221 6.69 -5.53 2.81
C ARG A 221 7.89 -4.82 2.18
N GLU A 222 7.73 -4.38 0.93
CA GLU A 222 8.76 -3.63 0.22
C GLU A 222 9.16 -2.38 1.00
N LYS A 223 10.47 -2.10 1.00
CA LYS A 223 10.97 -0.89 1.64
C LYS A 223 10.53 0.33 0.81
N PRO A 224 10.03 1.40 1.43
CA PRO A 224 9.70 2.61 0.70
C PRO A 224 10.91 3.12 -0.08
N LEU A 225 10.70 3.51 -1.34
CA LEU A 225 11.76 4.03 -2.21
C LEU A 225 12.53 5.15 -1.48
N ASN A 226 13.82 4.95 -1.26
CA ASN A 226 14.66 6.00 -0.70
C ASN A 226 15.03 7.00 -1.80
N THR A 227 14.10 7.90 -2.12
CA THR A 227 14.28 8.90 -3.18
C THR A 227 15.34 9.96 -2.84
N LYS A 228 15.99 9.88 -1.68
CA LYS A 228 17.00 10.87 -1.23
C LYS A 228 18.40 10.56 -1.72
N ASP A 229 18.73 9.28 -1.86
CA ASP A 229 20.10 8.84 -2.12
C ASP A 229 20.33 8.47 -3.60
N GLY A 230 19.29 8.48 -4.44
CA GLY A 230 19.40 8.30 -5.89
C GLY A 230 19.83 6.90 -6.34
N GLU A 231 20.25 6.05 -5.41
CA GLU A 231 20.54 4.64 -5.59
C GLU A 231 19.22 3.85 -5.49
N CYS A 232 18.71 3.47 -6.66
CA CYS A 232 17.65 2.48 -6.80
C CYS A 232 18.30 1.12 -7.07
N ASP A 233 19.31 0.78 -6.27
CA ASP A 233 19.95 -0.53 -6.35
C ASP A 233 19.10 -1.47 -5.51
N ASP A 234 18.05 -2.01 -6.14
CA ASP A 234 17.37 -3.19 -5.61
C ASP A 234 18.34 -4.36 -5.75
N ASP A 235 19.23 -4.48 -4.76
CA ASP A 235 20.22 -5.56 -4.67
C ASP A 235 19.56 -6.92 -4.34
N GLU A 236 18.23 -6.99 -4.30
CA GLU A 236 17.51 -8.24 -4.11
C GLU A 236 17.73 -9.16 -5.31
N ASN A 237 18.31 -10.33 -5.03
CA ASN A 237 18.41 -11.37 -6.04
C ASN A 237 17.08 -12.12 -6.18
N GLU A 238 16.90 -12.82 -7.30
CA GLU A 238 15.67 -13.56 -7.60
C GLU A 238 15.30 -14.59 -6.53
N GLU A 239 16.27 -15.23 -5.87
CA GLU A 239 15.99 -16.24 -4.84
C GLU A 239 15.36 -15.60 -3.59
N ASP A 240 15.89 -14.46 -3.15
CA ASP A 240 15.35 -13.69 -2.03
C ASP A 240 13.94 -13.18 -2.33
N TYR A 241 13.72 -12.67 -3.55
CA TYR A 241 12.38 -12.28 -4.00
C TYR A 241 11.39 -13.45 -3.98
N GLN A 242 11.75 -14.61 -4.54
CA GLN A 242 10.88 -15.79 -4.55
C GLN A 242 10.61 -16.34 -3.15
N ASN A 243 11.58 -16.25 -2.24
CA ASN A 243 11.40 -16.60 -0.83
C ASN A 243 10.38 -15.67 -0.17
N ARG A 244 10.48 -14.36 -0.41
CA ARG A 244 9.54 -13.34 0.08
C ARG A 244 8.13 -13.55 -0.46
N VAL A 245 7.99 -13.84 -1.76
CA VAL A 245 6.70 -14.22 -2.36
C VAL A 245 6.15 -15.49 -1.70
N GLY A 246 6.99 -16.50 -1.44
CA GLY A 246 6.58 -17.72 -0.75
C GLY A 246 6.09 -17.48 0.69
N GLU A 247 6.73 -16.57 1.43
CA GLU A 247 6.29 -16.15 2.76
C GLU A 247 4.95 -15.41 2.71
N ALA A 248 4.81 -14.47 1.79
CA ALA A 248 3.57 -13.74 1.57
C ALA A 248 2.40 -14.66 1.24
N VAL A 249 2.58 -15.65 0.37
CA VAL A 249 1.53 -16.65 0.06
C VAL A 249 1.16 -17.44 1.30
N ARG A 250 2.13 -17.90 2.10
CA ARG A 250 1.85 -18.61 3.36
C ARG A 250 1.09 -17.74 4.36
N GLU A 251 1.40 -16.45 4.43
CA GLU A 251 0.64 -15.51 5.27
C GLU A 251 -0.82 -15.39 4.78
N MET A 252 -1.00 -15.19 3.47
CA MET A 252 -2.31 -15.09 2.81
C MET A 252 -3.17 -16.35 2.97
N GLU A 253 -2.57 -17.54 3.03
CA GLU A 253 -3.27 -18.79 3.33
C GLU A 253 -3.92 -18.81 4.72
N THR A 254 -3.45 -17.99 5.66
CA THR A 254 -4.02 -17.90 7.02
C THR A 254 -5.18 -16.91 7.13
N TRP A 255 -5.44 -16.13 6.07
CA TRP A 255 -6.45 -15.09 6.10
C TRP A 255 -7.87 -15.65 5.98
N ASP A 256 -8.83 -14.97 6.61
CA ASP A 256 -10.24 -15.22 6.35
C ASP A 256 -10.68 -14.48 5.06
N TRP A 257 -10.79 -15.22 3.97
CA TRP A 257 -11.24 -14.71 2.67
C TRP A 257 -12.77 -14.64 2.54
N GLY A 258 -13.53 -15.26 3.44
CA GLY A 258 -14.99 -15.33 3.39
C GLY A 258 -15.52 -16.21 2.22
N PRO A 259 -16.78 -16.01 1.79
CA PRO A 259 -17.37 -16.78 0.70
C PRO A 259 -16.59 -16.64 -0.61
N GLY A 260 -16.27 -17.77 -1.25
CA GLY A 260 -15.43 -17.78 -2.45
C GLY A 260 -13.92 -17.77 -2.18
N GLU A 261 -13.51 -18.07 -0.94
CA GLU A 261 -12.12 -18.10 -0.46
C GLU A 261 -11.11 -18.68 -1.45
N LYS A 262 -11.39 -19.87 -2.00
CA LYS A 262 -10.45 -20.56 -2.89
C LYS A 262 -10.19 -19.79 -4.19
N ASP A 263 -11.18 -19.06 -4.69
CA ASP A 263 -11.04 -18.32 -5.94
C ASP A 263 -10.25 -17.03 -5.71
N TYR A 264 -10.57 -16.27 -4.65
CA TYR A 264 -9.85 -15.04 -4.33
C TYR A 264 -8.39 -15.30 -3.94
N LEU A 265 -8.11 -16.32 -3.12
CA LEU A 265 -6.73 -16.69 -2.78
C LEU A 265 -5.95 -17.06 -4.03
N ARG A 266 -6.52 -17.90 -4.91
CA ARG A 266 -5.87 -18.32 -6.17
C ARG A 266 -5.59 -17.14 -7.10
N ILE A 267 -6.55 -16.23 -7.26
CA ILE A 267 -6.36 -15.02 -8.07
C ILE A 267 -5.26 -14.16 -7.45
N SER A 268 -5.32 -13.94 -6.13
CA SER A 268 -4.35 -13.13 -5.41
C SER A 268 -2.93 -13.69 -5.53
N GLU A 269 -2.75 -14.99 -5.35
CA GLU A 269 -1.47 -15.68 -5.55
C GLU A 269 -0.97 -15.53 -6.99
N SER A 270 -1.87 -15.69 -7.98
CA SER A 270 -1.51 -15.52 -9.39
C SER A 270 -0.97 -14.13 -9.68
N ILE A 271 -1.62 -13.08 -9.14
CA ILE A 271 -1.17 -11.70 -9.32
C ILE A 271 0.14 -11.44 -8.57
N LEU A 272 0.28 -11.94 -7.34
CA LEU A 272 1.48 -11.77 -6.54
C LEU A 272 2.71 -12.38 -7.23
N ARG A 273 2.54 -13.53 -7.89
CA ARG A 273 3.60 -14.20 -8.65
C ARG A 273 3.85 -13.60 -10.02
N ASP A 274 2.81 -13.04 -10.65
CA ASP A 274 2.89 -12.38 -11.96
C ASP A 274 1.86 -11.27 -12.06
N CYS A 275 2.29 -10.02 -11.87
CA CYS A 275 1.41 -8.85 -11.87
C CYS A 275 0.67 -8.66 -13.21
N ARG A 276 1.20 -9.19 -14.32
CA ARG A 276 0.57 -9.13 -15.65
C ARG A 276 -0.74 -9.92 -15.70
N THR A 277 -0.96 -10.84 -14.76
CA THR A 277 -2.24 -11.58 -14.66
C THR A 277 -3.39 -10.66 -14.25
N MET A 278 -3.11 -9.50 -13.65
CA MET A 278 -4.11 -8.48 -13.33
C MET A 278 -4.79 -7.92 -14.59
N ASP A 279 -4.07 -7.78 -15.71
CA ASP A 279 -4.64 -7.35 -16.99
C ASP A 279 -5.55 -8.42 -17.63
N GLN A 280 -5.33 -9.68 -17.28
CA GLN A 280 -6.12 -10.80 -17.78
C GLN A 280 -7.47 -10.90 -17.06
N LEU A 281 -7.56 -10.44 -15.81
CA LEU A 281 -8.82 -10.42 -15.05
C LEU A 281 -9.88 -9.52 -15.69
N THR A 282 -9.43 -8.49 -16.40
CA THR A 282 -10.30 -7.49 -17.03
C THR A 282 -10.60 -7.82 -18.49
N SER A 283 -10.08 -8.93 -19.01
CA SER A 283 -10.17 -9.30 -20.43
C SER A 283 -11.20 -10.41 -20.73
N CYS A 284 -11.99 -10.84 -19.73
CA CYS A 284 -12.97 -11.92 -19.82
C CYS A 284 -14.39 -11.43 -20.12
#